data_AF-A0A534A1Q4-F1
#
_entry.id   AF-A0A534A1Q4-F1
#
_cell.length_a   1.000
_cell.length_b   1.000
_cell.length_c   1.000
_cell.angle_alpha   90.00
_cell.angle_beta   90.00
_cell.angle_gamma   90.00
#
_symmetry.space_group_name_H-M   'P 1'
#
loop_
_entity.id
_entity.type
_entity.pdbx_description
1 polymer ?
#
loop_
_entity_poly.entity_id
_entity_poly.type
_entity_poly.pdbx_seq_one_letter_code
_entity_poly.pdbx_strand_id
1 'polypeptide(L)'
;MLLSELRGAEAWSFLRAANSGHPGSISTVHADTPESCFDQLVFMMQQAGSNSTEEKLRSYIRSIIPIIIQLKRSTNQKRFVKIAEIFF
;
A
#
# COMPACT_ATOMS: atom_id res chain seq x y z
N MET A 1 -13.41 -2.26 -1.52
CA MET A 1 -13.54 -0.93 -2.19
C MET A 1 -12.52 -0.83 -3.31
N LEU A 2 -12.84 -0.08 -4.36
CA LEU A 2 -11.91 0.19 -5.44
C LEU A 2 -11.57 1.68 -5.40
N LEU A 3 -10.35 1.99 -4.98
CA LEU A 3 -9.79 3.33 -5.02
C LEU A 3 -8.68 3.31 -6.06
N SER A 4 -8.60 4.32 -6.91
CA SER A 4 -7.68 4.27 -8.06
C SER A 4 -6.22 4.29 -7.62
N GLU A 5 -5.85 5.20 -6.74
CA GLU A 5 -4.46 5.42 -6.33
C GLU A 5 -4.42 6.14 -4.97
N LEU A 6 -3.51 5.73 -4.09
CA LEU A 6 -3.21 6.42 -2.83
C LEU A 6 -2.01 7.36 -3.03
N ARG A 7 -2.18 8.61 -2.63
CA ARG A 7 -1.24 9.72 -2.78
C ARG A 7 -1.03 10.51 -1.50
N GLY A 8 -1.92 10.41 -0.51
CA GLY A 8 -1.83 11.19 0.71
C GLY A 8 -2.76 10.71 1.82
N ALA A 9 -3.42 11.66 2.49
CA ALA A 9 -4.18 11.43 3.71
C ALA A 9 -5.36 10.43 3.55
N GLU A 10 -5.85 10.22 2.33
CA GLU A 10 -6.85 9.21 2.01
C GLU A 10 -6.40 7.78 2.32
N ALA A 11 -5.08 7.52 2.43
CA ALA A 11 -4.54 6.24 2.86
C ALA A 11 -5.08 5.80 4.23
N TRP A 12 -5.28 6.75 5.15
CA TRP A 12 -5.84 6.44 6.46
C TRP A 12 -7.26 5.89 6.36
N SER A 13 -8.11 6.60 5.62
CA SER A 13 -9.51 6.22 5.40
C SER A 13 -9.62 4.90 4.64
N PHE A 14 -8.78 4.69 3.63
CA PHE A 14 -8.73 3.44 2.87
C PHE A 14 -8.34 2.25 3.75
N LEU A 15 -7.22 2.35 4.50
CA LEU A 15 -6.72 1.25 5.34
C LEU A 15 -7.71 0.92 6.47
N ARG A 16 -8.34 1.94 7.07
CA ARG A 16 -9.40 1.74 8.06
C ARG A 16 -10.59 0.99 7.47
N ALA A 17 -11.09 1.42 6.30
CA ALA A 17 -12.23 0.79 5.65
C ALA A 17 -11.92 -0.65 5.19
N ALA A 18 -10.69 -0.90 4.72
CA ALA A 18 -10.22 -2.24 4.38
C ALA A 18 -10.19 -3.16 5.61
N ASN A 19 -9.72 -2.66 6.75
CA ASN A 19 -9.65 -3.41 8.00
C ASN A 19 -11.04 -3.67 8.65
N SER A 20 -12.00 -2.75 8.49
CA SER A 20 -13.24 -2.75 9.28
C SER A 20 -14.50 -3.26 8.56
N GLY A 21 -14.39 -3.95 7.43
CA GLY A 21 -15.57 -4.54 6.77
C GLY A 21 -15.62 -4.53 5.24
N HIS A 22 -14.53 -4.19 4.55
CA HIS A 22 -14.47 -4.27 3.08
C HIS A 22 -13.34 -5.18 2.60
N PRO A 23 -13.44 -6.51 2.83
CA PRO A 23 -12.49 -7.47 2.27
C PRO A 23 -12.50 -7.38 0.73
N GLY A 24 -11.33 -7.65 0.12
CA GLY A 24 -11.16 -7.48 -1.33
C GLY A 24 -10.97 -6.03 -1.78
N SER A 25 -10.58 -5.12 -0.89
CA SER A 25 -10.21 -3.77 -1.27
C SER A 25 -8.92 -3.75 -2.08
N ILE A 26 -8.90 -2.97 -3.17
CA ILE A 26 -7.78 -2.87 -4.10
C ILE A 26 -7.51 -1.39 -4.35
N SER A 27 -6.23 -1.03 -4.35
CA SER A 27 -5.73 0.28 -4.75
C SER A 27 -4.33 0.17 -5.35
N THR A 28 -3.81 1.28 -5.87
CA THR A 28 -2.44 1.37 -6.37
C THR A 28 -1.63 2.40 -5.58
N VAL A 29 -0.32 2.19 -5.50
CA VAL A 29 0.65 3.06 -4.83
C VAL A 29 1.88 3.15 -5.71
N HIS A 30 2.46 4.34 -5.85
CA HIS A 30 3.76 4.51 -6.49
C HIS A 30 4.89 4.08 -5.55
N ALA A 31 5.55 2.98 -5.91
CA ALA A 31 6.68 2.43 -5.17
C ALA A 31 7.65 1.71 -6.13
N ASP A 32 8.94 1.75 -5.82
CA ASP A 32 10.00 1.12 -6.63
C ASP A 32 10.17 -0.38 -6.32
N THR A 33 9.75 -0.77 -5.12
CA THR A 33 9.74 -2.13 -4.57
C THR A 33 8.52 -2.33 -3.66
N PRO A 34 8.10 -3.59 -3.41
CA PRO A 34 7.06 -3.87 -2.42
C PRO A 34 7.37 -3.35 -1.02
N GLU A 35 8.62 -3.45 -0.59
CA GLU A 35 9.00 -2.94 0.74
C GLU A 35 8.82 -1.42 0.81
N SER A 36 9.21 -0.69 -0.24
CA SER A 36 9.00 0.76 -0.33
C SER A 36 7.52 1.16 -0.41
N CYS A 37 6.61 0.22 -0.76
CA CYS A 37 5.17 0.47 -0.68
C CYS A 37 4.74 0.67 0.79
N PHE A 38 5.28 -0.13 1.71
CA PHE A 38 5.02 0.05 3.13
C PHE A 38 5.55 1.40 3.62
N ASP A 39 6.76 1.79 3.21
CA ASP A 39 7.33 3.09 3.55
C ASP A 39 6.44 4.25 3.10
N GLN A 40 5.95 4.18 1.85
CA GLN A 40 5.05 5.19 1.29
C GLN A 40 3.73 5.27 2.05
N LEU A 41 3.14 4.14 2.42
CA LEU A 41 1.91 4.10 3.18
C LEU A 41 2.11 4.66 4.60
N VAL A 42 3.22 4.35 5.26
CA VAL A 42 3.54 4.95 6.57
C VAL A 42 3.69 6.45 6.44
N PHE A 43 4.44 6.93 5.43
CA PHE A 43 4.61 8.35 5.17
C PHE A 43 3.27 9.07 4.93
N MET A 44 2.37 8.47 4.12
CA MET A 44 1.02 9.00 3.90
C MET A 44 0.20 9.06 5.20
N MET A 45 0.29 8.05 6.06
CA MET A 45 -0.42 8.03 7.36
C MET A 45 0.15 9.04 8.35
N GLN A 46 1.47 9.29 8.33
CA GLN A 46 2.10 10.33 9.14
C GLN A 46 1.67 11.73 8.68
N GLN A 47 1.67 11.98 7.36
CA GLN A 47 1.16 13.24 6.79
C GLN A 47 -0.33 13.47 7.09
N ALA A 48 -1.11 12.40 7.24
CA ALA A 48 -2.51 12.47 7.67
C ALA A 48 -2.69 12.87 9.14
N GLY A 49 -1.60 13.09 9.90
CA GLY A 49 -1.62 13.50 11.30
C GLY A 49 -1.61 12.34 12.31
N SER A 50 -1.13 11.15 11.91
CA SER A 50 -0.96 10.06 12.85
C SER A 50 0.13 10.36 13.89
N ASN A 51 -0.21 10.24 15.18
CA ASN A 51 0.74 10.35 16.30
C ASN A 51 1.38 9.00 16.68
N SER A 52 1.20 7.96 15.88
CA SER A 52 1.78 6.64 16.14
C SER A 52 3.24 6.57 15.68
N THR A 53 4.04 5.72 16.33
CA THR A 53 5.40 5.45 15.87
C THR A 53 5.39 4.76 14.51
N GLU A 54 6.45 4.97 13.72
CA GLU A 54 6.63 4.34 12.41
C GLU A 54 6.47 2.81 12.50
N GLU A 55 7.08 2.17 13.49
CA GLU A 55 6.99 0.71 13.68
C GLU A 55 5.56 0.24 13.93
N LYS A 56 4.77 0.99 14.71
CA LYS A 56 3.35 0.67 14.94
C LYS A 56 2.53 0.80 13.66
N LEU A 57 2.78 1.85 12.88
CA LEU A 57 2.11 2.04 11.58
C LEU A 57 2.49 0.94 10.59
N ARG A 58 3.78 0.61 10.50
CA ARG A 58 4.28 -0.45 9.63
C ARG A 58 3.66 -1.81 9.99
N SER A 59 3.61 -2.13 11.28
CA SER A 59 2.97 -3.36 11.77
C SER A 59 1.48 -3.41 11.44
N TYR A 60 0.76 -2.30 11.64
CA TYR A 60 -0.65 -2.18 11.31
C TYR A 60 -0.93 -2.35 9.80
N ILE A 61 -0.13 -1.71 8.94
CA ILE A 61 -0.29 -1.83 7.48
C ILE A 61 -0.03 -3.28 7.05
N ARG A 62 1.01 -3.92 7.58
CA ARG A 62 1.34 -5.33 7.30
C ARG A 62 0.24 -6.30 7.74
N SER A 63 -0.52 -6.00 8.79
CA SER A 63 -1.63 -6.86 9.20
C SER A 63 -2.87 -6.72 8.30
N ILE A 64 -2.95 -5.68 7.47
CA ILE A 64 -4.11 -5.41 6.60
C ILE A 64 -3.85 -5.79 5.15
N ILE A 65 -2.60 -5.68 4.68
CA ILE A 65 -2.24 -5.88 3.28
C ILE A 65 -1.54 -7.24 3.10
N PRO A 66 -2.28 -8.29 2.71
CA PRO A 66 -1.68 -9.59 2.44
C PRO A 66 -0.96 -9.64 1.08
N ILE A 67 -1.35 -8.82 0.09
CA ILE A 67 -0.84 -8.97 -1.27
C ILE A 67 -0.36 -7.63 -1.81
N ILE A 68 0.86 -7.60 -2.35
CA ILE A 68 1.41 -6.47 -3.10
C ILE A 68 1.90 -6.95 -4.47
N ILE A 69 1.31 -6.41 -5.53
CA ILE A 69 1.69 -6.72 -6.92
C ILE A 69 2.49 -5.54 -7.48
N GLN A 70 3.78 -5.76 -7.76
CA GLN A 70 4.65 -4.74 -8.34
C GLN A 70 4.60 -4.78 -9.87
N LEU A 71 4.26 -3.65 -10.48
CA LEU A 71 4.34 -3.49 -11.93
C LEU A 71 5.65 -2.79 -12.29
N LYS A 72 6.41 -3.33 -13.26
CA LYS A 72 7.63 -2.69 -13.80
C LYS A 72 7.58 -2.59 -15.31
N ARG A 73 7.92 -1.43 -15.85
CA ARG A 73 8.05 -1.23 -17.29
C ARG A 73 9.47 -1.61 -17.70
N SER A 74 9.62 -2.53 -18.65
CA SER A 74 10.94 -2.82 -19.22
C SER A 74 11.37 -1.72 -20.17
N THR A 75 12.68 -1.55 -20.28
CA THR A 75 13.38 -0.68 -21.23
C THR A 75 12.97 -0.94 -22.68
N ASN A 76 12.55 -2.16 -23.04
CA ASN A 76 12.05 -2.52 -24.37
C ASN A 76 10.54 -2.27 -24.57
N GLN A 77 9.94 -1.35 -23.81
CA GLN A 77 8.51 -0.97 -23.87
C GLN A 77 7.49 -2.08 -23.56
N LYS A 78 7.93 -3.31 -23.25
CA LYS A 78 7.05 -4.36 -22.73
C LYS A 78 6.74 -4.09 -21.25
N ARG A 79 5.47 -4.13 -20.86
CA ARG A 79 5.07 -4.10 -19.44
C ARG A 79 5.35 -5.48 -18.85
N PHE A 80 6.22 -5.56 -17.84
CA PHE A 80 6.44 -6.77 -17.09
C PHE A 80 5.72 -6.66 -15.74
N VAL A 81 4.90 -7.64 -15.44
CA VAL A 81 4.25 -7.77 -14.12
C VAL A 81 5.17 -8.64 -13.28
N LYS A 82 5.69 -8.10 -12.17
CA LYS A 82 6.44 -8.90 -11.19
C LYS A 82 5.60 -9.00 -9.93
N ILE A 83 5.02 -10.16 -9.67
CA ILE A 83 4.50 -10.44 -8.33
C ILE A 83 5.73 -10.57 -7.45
N ALA A 84 5.94 -9.58 -6.58
CA ALA A 84 7.17 -9.48 -5.83
C ALA A 84 6.99 -9.99 -4.40
N GLU A 85 5.77 -10.06 -3.87
CA GLU A 85 5.49 -10.72 -2.60
C GLU A 85 4.02 -11.11 -2.45
N ILE A 86 3.77 -12.29 -1.88
CA ILE A 86 2.47 -12.75 -1.40
C ILE A 86 2.67 -13.03 0.09
N PHE A 87 2.06 -12.21 0.95
CA PHE A 87 1.95 -12.51 2.37
C PHE A 87 0.67 -13.31 2.60
N PHE A 88 0.80 -14.43 3.29
CA PHE A 88 -0.31 -15.22 3.84
C PHE A 88 -0.08 -15.41 5.34
#